data_AF-A0A945QKH2-F1
#
_entry.id   AF-A0A945QKH2-F1
#
_cell.length_a   1.000
_cell.length_b   1.000
_cell.length_c   1.000
_cell.angle_alpha   90.00
_cell.angle_beta   90.00
_cell.angle_gamma   90.00
#
_symmetry.space_group_name_H-M   'P 1'
#
loop_
_entity.id
_entity.type
_entity.pdbx_description
1 polymer ?
#
loop_
_entity_poly.entity_id
_entity_poly.type
_entity_poly.pdbx_seq_one_letter_code
_entity_poly.pdbx_strand_id
1 'polypeptide(L)'
;MATRKKSKKVDHNADELLKLYKDMLLIRRFEEKAGQLYGMGLIAGFCHLYIGQEAVVVGMQAVADHNVDTVITSYRDHGHMLASDMNPKGVMSELTGRSSGYSKGKGGSMHMFSREKKFFGGHGIVGAQVPIGTGLGFAHKYNGDRGVCMTYFGDGASNQGQVFESFNMASLWKLPVIYIIENNRYGMGTSVKRASSNHELFSRGSAFGIPGSSVDGMDVLAVKEAGKKALDYARSGKGPYILGMQT
;
A
#
# COMPACT_ATOMS: atom_id res chain seq x y z
N MET A 1 -16.43 -39.14 -1.92
CA MET A 1 -17.07 -37.80 -2.07
C MET A 1 -16.64 -36.94 -0.90
N ALA A 2 -15.72 -36.00 -1.12
CA ALA A 2 -15.29 -35.06 -0.08
C ALA A 2 -16.38 -34.00 0.13
N THR A 3 -16.91 -33.92 1.34
CA THR A 3 -17.92 -32.94 1.75
C THR A 3 -17.32 -31.53 1.69
N ARG A 4 -17.80 -30.72 0.75
CA ARG A 4 -17.47 -29.30 0.61
C ARG A 4 -17.91 -28.58 1.90
N LYS A 5 -16.95 -28.21 2.75
CA LYS A 5 -17.16 -27.41 3.95
C LYS A 5 -17.90 -26.14 3.53
N LYS A 6 -19.16 -25.95 3.95
CA LYS A 6 -19.91 -24.71 3.75
C LYS A 6 -19.07 -23.57 4.35
N SER A 7 -18.65 -22.60 3.54
CA SER A 7 -18.00 -21.40 4.08
C SER A 7 -18.99 -20.71 5.01
N LYS A 8 -18.52 -20.23 6.16
CA LYS A 8 -19.33 -19.39 7.04
C LYS A 8 -19.76 -18.18 6.21
N LYS A 9 -21.07 -17.98 6.03
CA LYS A 9 -21.62 -16.72 5.53
C LYS A 9 -21.24 -15.65 6.56
N VAL A 10 -20.23 -14.86 6.25
CA VAL A 10 -19.96 -13.62 6.95
C VAL A 10 -21.04 -12.65 6.48
N ASP A 11 -21.86 -12.18 7.42
CA ASP A 11 -22.94 -11.24 7.11
C ASP A 11 -22.30 -9.86 6.93
N HIS A 12 -22.08 -9.47 5.68
CA HIS A 12 -21.47 -8.20 5.34
C HIS A 12 -22.55 -7.12 5.27
N ASN A 13 -22.31 -5.98 5.90
CA ASN A 13 -23.21 -4.83 5.79
C ASN A 13 -23.25 -4.34 4.33
N ALA A 14 -24.45 -4.22 3.75
CA ALA A 14 -24.65 -3.77 2.37
C ALA A 14 -24.03 -2.39 2.12
N ASP A 15 -24.13 -1.47 3.09
CA ASP A 15 -23.56 -0.12 2.96
C ASP A 15 -22.03 -0.15 2.91
N GLU A 16 -21.42 -1.05 3.69
CA GLU A 16 -19.98 -1.24 3.69
C GLU A 16 -19.50 -1.83 2.36
N LEU A 17 -20.17 -2.86 1.86
CA LEU A 17 -19.86 -3.45 0.54
C LEU A 17 -19.99 -2.42 -0.58
N LEU A 18 -21.06 -1.60 -0.53
CA LEU A 18 -21.28 -0.54 -1.50
C LEU A 18 -20.18 0.54 -1.42
N LYS A 19 -19.71 0.88 -0.22
CA LYS A 19 -18.58 1.80 -0.04
C LYS A 19 -17.29 1.23 -0.65
N LEU A 20 -16.93 -0.01 -0.31
CA LEU A 20 -15.73 -0.67 -0.86
C LEU A 20 -15.77 -0.69 -2.39
N TYR A 21 -16.93 -1.03 -2.98
CA TYR A 21 -17.13 -1.01 -4.42
C TYR A 21 -16.97 0.39 -5.02
N LYS A 22 -17.61 1.41 -4.43
CA LYS A 22 -17.52 2.80 -4.89
C LYS A 22 -16.09 3.34 -4.85
N ASP A 23 -15.35 3.02 -3.80
CA ASP A 23 -13.96 3.47 -3.63
C ASP A 23 -13.06 2.84 -4.70
N MET A 24 -13.18 1.51 -4.94
CA MET A 24 -12.43 0.84 -6.01
C MET A 24 -12.81 1.37 -7.39
N LEU A 25 -14.10 1.61 -7.64
CA LEU A 25 -14.59 2.13 -8.92
C LEU A 25 -14.10 3.57 -9.15
N LEU A 26 -14.06 4.40 -8.11
CA LEU A 26 -13.51 5.76 -8.17
C LEU A 26 -12.05 5.71 -8.60
N ILE A 27 -11.23 4.87 -7.95
CA ILE A 27 -9.82 4.69 -8.32
C ILE A 27 -9.72 4.26 -9.78
N ARG A 28 -10.43 3.20 -10.20
CA ARG A 28 -10.40 2.71 -11.59
C ARG A 28 -10.71 3.82 -12.60
N ARG A 29 -11.79 4.57 -12.40
CA ARG A 29 -12.22 5.63 -13.32
C ARG A 29 -11.24 6.80 -13.34
N PHE A 30 -10.68 7.15 -12.19
CA PHE A 30 -9.65 8.18 -12.10
C PHE A 30 -8.41 7.78 -12.90
N GLU A 31 -7.93 6.54 -12.69
CA GLU A 31 -6.74 6.00 -13.33
C GLU A 31 -6.90 5.85 -14.86
N GLU A 32 -8.06 5.37 -15.33
CA GLU A 32 -8.39 5.34 -16.76
C GLU A 32 -8.32 6.74 -17.38
N LYS A 33 -8.82 7.76 -16.67
CA LYS A 33 -8.77 9.14 -17.13
C LYS A 33 -7.35 9.70 -17.10
N ALA A 34 -6.57 9.40 -16.07
CA ALA A 34 -5.15 9.76 -15.99
C ALA A 34 -4.37 9.15 -17.16
N GLY A 35 -4.58 7.87 -17.45
CA GLY A 35 -3.98 7.19 -18.61
C GLY A 35 -4.35 7.85 -19.95
N GLN A 36 -5.61 8.26 -20.12
CA GLN A 36 -6.04 9.00 -21.32
C GLN A 36 -5.30 10.35 -21.45
N LEU A 37 -5.25 11.14 -20.37
CA LEU A 37 -4.59 12.46 -20.38
C LEU A 37 -3.08 12.33 -20.61
N TYR A 38 -2.46 11.29 -20.06
CA TYR A 38 -1.06 10.97 -20.32
C TYR A 38 -0.82 10.64 -21.79
N GLY A 39 -1.66 9.81 -22.41
CA GLY A 39 -1.60 9.52 -23.85
C GLY A 39 -1.81 10.75 -24.74
N MET A 40 -2.52 11.77 -24.25
CA MET A 40 -2.68 13.07 -24.91
C MET A 40 -1.52 14.04 -24.67
N GLY A 41 -0.50 13.66 -23.88
CA GLY A 41 0.62 14.53 -23.52
C GLY A 41 0.28 15.63 -22.50
N LEU A 42 -0.83 15.52 -21.78
CA LEU A 42 -1.30 16.51 -20.80
C LEU A 42 -0.74 16.28 -19.38
N ILE A 43 -0.06 15.15 -19.17
CA ILE A 43 0.67 14.81 -17.95
C ILE A 43 2.15 14.71 -18.33
N ALA A 44 3.00 15.49 -17.68
CA ALA A 44 4.44 15.50 -17.94
C ALA A 44 5.17 14.44 -17.10
N GLY A 45 6.30 13.94 -17.62
CA GLY A 45 7.08 12.90 -16.96
C GLY A 45 6.46 11.51 -17.08
N PHE A 46 6.76 10.60 -16.15
CA PHE A 46 6.20 9.24 -16.17
C PHE A 46 4.88 9.18 -15.41
N CYS A 47 3.86 8.55 -15.99
CA CYS A 47 2.57 8.30 -15.34
C CYS A 47 2.47 6.84 -14.89
N HIS A 48 2.32 6.62 -13.58
CA HIS A 48 2.29 5.29 -12.97
C HIS A 48 0.90 4.98 -12.42
N LEU A 49 0.11 4.25 -13.20
CA LEU A 49 -1.30 4.00 -12.89
C LEU A 49 -1.47 2.92 -11.82
N TYR A 50 -2.45 3.02 -10.92
CA TYR A 50 -2.76 2.00 -9.90
C TYR A 50 -3.79 0.94 -10.32
N ILE A 51 -4.01 0.80 -11.64
CA ILE A 51 -4.99 -0.15 -12.21
C ILE A 51 -4.62 -1.59 -11.86
N GLY A 52 -5.58 -2.33 -11.30
CA GLY A 52 -5.45 -3.75 -10.95
C GLY A 52 -5.05 -4.00 -9.49
N GLN A 53 -4.82 -2.95 -8.70
CA GLN A 53 -4.40 -3.06 -7.30
C GLN A 53 -5.40 -2.38 -6.35
N GLU A 54 -6.56 -1.95 -6.85
CA GLU A 54 -7.53 -1.13 -6.09
C GLU A 54 -8.04 -1.84 -4.83
N ALA A 55 -8.27 -3.15 -4.91
CA ALA A 55 -8.72 -3.96 -3.78
C ALA A 55 -7.71 -3.99 -2.62
N VAL A 56 -6.41 -3.92 -2.92
CA VAL A 56 -5.34 -3.88 -1.92
C VAL A 56 -5.47 -2.64 -1.05
N VAL A 57 -5.43 -1.46 -1.67
CA VAL A 57 -5.45 -0.22 -0.88
C VAL A 57 -6.81 0.04 -0.24
N VAL A 58 -7.92 -0.23 -0.92
CA VAL A 58 -9.26 -0.03 -0.37
C VAL A 58 -9.52 -0.97 0.80
N GLY A 59 -9.13 -2.25 0.69
CA GLY A 59 -9.28 -3.22 1.77
C GLY A 59 -8.46 -2.86 3.01
N MET A 60 -7.21 -2.41 2.83
CA MET A 60 -6.35 -1.96 3.93
C MET A 60 -6.87 -0.66 4.58
N GLN A 61 -7.27 0.33 3.79
CA GLN A 61 -7.81 1.60 4.32
C GLN A 61 -9.12 1.40 5.08
N ALA A 62 -9.95 0.41 4.71
CA ALA A 62 -11.21 0.12 5.39
C ALA A 62 -11.06 -0.33 6.86
N VAL A 63 -9.85 -0.68 7.30
CA VAL A 63 -9.56 -1.14 8.67
C VAL A 63 -8.51 -0.27 9.37
N ALA A 64 -7.97 0.74 8.69
CA ALA A 64 -7.01 1.68 9.27
C ALA A 64 -7.71 2.68 10.22
N ASP A 65 -6.99 3.12 11.24
CA ASP A 65 -7.38 4.27 12.06
C ASP A 65 -6.80 5.55 11.45
N HIS A 66 -7.59 6.23 10.62
CA HIS A 66 -7.17 7.44 9.91
C HIS A 66 -6.75 8.60 10.83
N ASN A 67 -7.08 8.55 12.13
CA ASN A 67 -6.65 9.57 13.08
C ASN A 67 -5.18 9.43 13.47
N VAL A 68 -4.59 8.23 13.35
CA VAL A 68 -3.25 7.94 13.86
C VAL A 68 -2.36 7.17 12.89
N ASP A 69 -2.89 6.20 12.15
CA ASP A 69 -2.08 5.35 11.28
C ASP A 69 -1.51 6.17 10.11
N THR A 70 -0.30 5.81 9.68
CA THR A 70 0.38 6.47 8.56
C THR A 70 0.49 5.54 7.37
N VAL A 71 0.45 6.13 6.18
CA VAL A 71 0.59 5.42 4.91
C VAL A 71 1.80 5.96 4.17
N ILE A 72 2.61 5.06 3.63
CA ILE A 72 3.71 5.42 2.73
C ILE A 72 3.82 4.37 1.62
N THR A 73 4.06 4.81 0.38
CA THR A 73 4.05 3.91 -0.79
C THR A 73 5.12 4.28 -1.82
N SER A 74 5.20 3.48 -2.88
CA SER A 74 6.03 3.75 -4.05
C SER A 74 5.37 4.78 -4.98
N TYR A 75 5.98 5.04 -6.14
CA TYR A 75 5.51 5.95 -7.17
C TYR A 75 4.12 5.66 -7.79
N ARG A 76 3.45 4.56 -7.43
CA ARG A 76 2.10 4.22 -7.91
C ARG A 76 1.05 4.67 -6.90
N ASP A 77 1.02 5.97 -6.61
CA ASP A 77 0.42 6.52 -5.39
C ASP A 77 -0.99 7.10 -5.54
N HIS A 78 -1.53 7.26 -6.76
CA HIS A 78 -2.79 8.00 -6.97
C HIS A 78 -3.96 7.28 -6.28
N GLY A 79 -4.07 5.96 -6.50
CA GLY A 79 -5.05 5.11 -5.82
C GLY A 79 -4.98 5.18 -4.29
N HIS A 80 -3.77 5.29 -3.73
CA HIS A 80 -3.60 5.45 -2.27
C HIS A 80 -4.13 6.77 -1.75
N MET A 81 -3.91 7.86 -2.47
CA MET A 81 -4.44 9.16 -2.07
C MET A 81 -5.96 9.18 -2.10
N LEU A 82 -6.55 8.63 -3.16
CA LEU A 82 -8.00 8.53 -3.29
C LEU A 82 -8.60 7.66 -2.17
N ALA A 83 -7.97 6.54 -1.85
CA ALA A 83 -8.38 5.67 -0.74
C ALA A 83 -8.17 6.32 0.64
N SER A 84 -7.28 7.32 0.75
CA SER A 84 -7.06 8.14 1.95
C SER A 84 -8.00 9.36 2.03
N ASP A 85 -9.11 9.33 1.28
CA ASP A 85 -10.14 10.38 1.25
C ASP A 85 -9.59 11.76 0.84
N MET A 86 -8.61 11.76 -0.06
CA MET A 86 -8.13 12.98 -0.70
C MET A 86 -9.02 13.34 -1.88
N ASN A 87 -9.30 14.63 -2.05
CA ASN A 87 -10.12 15.12 -3.16
C ASN A 87 -9.47 14.77 -4.51
N PRO A 88 -10.17 14.04 -5.42
CA PRO A 88 -9.63 13.66 -6.73
C PRO A 88 -9.18 14.86 -7.58
N LYS A 89 -9.82 16.03 -7.42
CA LYS A 89 -9.43 17.25 -8.15
C LYS A 89 -8.01 17.69 -7.81
N GLY A 90 -7.58 17.52 -6.55
CA GLY A 90 -6.22 17.83 -6.13
C GLY A 90 -5.21 16.87 -6.74
N VAL A 91 -5.54 15.57 -6.81
CA VAL A 91 -4.67 14.55 -7.44
C VAL A 91 -4.52 14.87 -8.92
N MET A 92 -5.63 15.11 -9.62
CA MET A 92 -5.60 15.47 -11.05
C MET A 92 -4.87 16.80 -11.30
N SER A 93 -5.02 17.77 -10.40
CA SER A 93 -4.26 19.04 -10.47
C SER A 93 -2.76 18.78 -10.41
N GLU A 94 -2.31 17.89 -9.51
CA GLU A 94 -0.90 17.53 -9.42
C GLU A 94 -0.39 16.84 -10.68
N LEU A 95 -1.13 15.83 -11.18
CA LEU A 95 -0.75 15.11 -12.40
C LEU A 95 -0.58 16.02 -13.62
N THR A 96 -1.37 17.10 -13.67
CA THR A 96 -1.36 18.07 -14.76
C THR A 96 -0.49 19.30 -14.49
N GLY A 97 0.36 19.26 -13.45
CA GLY A 97 1.32 20.32 -13.15
C GLY A 97 0.70 21.63 -12.66
N ARG A 98 -0.51 21.59 -12.11
CA ARG A 98 -1.23 22.79 -11.62
C ARG A 98 -0.84 23.12 -10.18
N SER A 99 -0.78 24.41 -9.87
CA SER A 99 -0.41 24.91 -8.53
C SER A 99 -1.37 24.48 -7.41
N SER A 100 -2.61 24.10 -7.75
CA SER A 100 -3.60 23.54 -6.83
C SER A 100 -3.38 22.05 -6.50
N GLY A 101 -2.35 21.41 -7.08
CA GLY A 101 -1.96 20.04 -6.73
C GLY A 101 -1.41 19.93 -5.30
N TYR A 102 -1.43 18.73 -4.74
CA TYR A 102 -1.01 18.47 -3.35
C TYR A 102 0.47 18.77 -3.08
N SER A 103 1.30 18.71 -4.12
CA SER A 103 2.72 19.11 -4.11
C SER A 103 2.96 20.36 -4.97
N LYS A 104 1.92 21.19 -5.15
CA LYS A 104 1.92 22.43 -5.96
C LYS A 104 2.29 22.21 -7.43
N GLY A 105 1.96 21.04 -7.98
CA GLY A 105 2.25 20.67 -9.37
C GLY A 105 3.70 20.32 -9.65
N LYS A 106 4.53 20.15 -8.60
CA LYS A 106 5.97 19.85 -8.71
C LYS A 106 6.31 18.37 -8.52
N GLY A 107 5.44 17.64 -7.83
CA GLY A 107 5.65 16.22 -7.54
C GLY A 107 5.20 15.32 -8.68
N GLY A 108 4.21 15.77 -9.47
CA GLY A 108 3.67 15.02 -10.60
C GLY A 108 3.13 13.66 -10.17
N SER A 109 3.24 12.67 -11.06
CA SER A 109 2.67 11.34 -10.86
C SER A 109 3.33 10.48 -9.77
N MET A 110 4.46 10.87 -9.20
CA MET A 110 5.25 9.98 -8.33
C MET A 110 5.47 10.51 -6.92
N HIS A 111 5.21 11.80 -6.66
CA HIS A 111 5.67 12.50 -5.47
C HIS A 111 4.56 13.34 -4.84
N MET A 112 3.46 12.70 -4.48
CA MET A 112 2.37 13.36 -3.76
C MET A 112 2.42 13.06 -2.28
N PHE A 113 2.05 14.03 -1.43
CA PHE A 113 2.12 13.92 0.03
C PHE A 113 0.93 14.65 0.68
N SER A 114 0.48 14.17 1.84
CA SER A 114 -0.49 14.89 2.67
C SER A 114 -0.28 14.59 4.15
N ARG A 115 0.25 15.59 4.88
CA ARG A 115 0.40 15.49 6.33
C ARG A 115 -0.94 15.40 7.05
N GLU A 116 -1.94 16.13 6.56
CA GLU A 116 -3.31 16.13 7.11
C GLU A 116 -3.90 14.72 7.11
N LYS A 117 -3.77 14.01 5.97
CA LYS A 117 -4.26 12.64 5.80
C LYS A 117 -3.24 11.57 6.19
N LYS A 118 -2.12 11.94 6.84
CA LYS A 118 -1.03 11.04 7.25
C LYS A 118 -0.49 10.16 6.11
N PHE A 119 -0.50 10.72 4.91
CA PHE A 119 0.02 10.13 3.70
C PHE A 119 1.42 10.71 3.42
N PHE A 120 2.45 9.89 3.67
CA PHE A 120 3.87 10.25 3.52
C PHE A 120 4.44 9.86 2.15
N GLY A 121 3.53 9.61 1.22
CA GLY A 121 3.71 9.86 -0.19
C GLY A 121 4.15 8.71 -1.06
N GLY A 122 4.21 9.02 -2.36
CA GLY A 122 4.88 8.23 -3.36
C GLY A 122 6.38 8.55 -3.43
N HIS A 123 7.18 7.49 -3.52
CA HIS A 123 8.63 7.59 -3.68
C HIS A 123 9.05 7.01 -5.03
N GLY A 124 9.66 7.86 -5.86
CA GLY A 124 10.20 7.49 -7.18
C GLY A 124 11.41 6.57 -7.12
N ILE A 125 12.20 6.64 -6.05
CA ILE A 125 13.35 5.76 -5.85
C ILE A 125 12.85 4.41 -5.32
N VAL A 126 13.08 3.36 -6.10
CA VAL A 126 12.65 2.00 -5.80
C VAL A 126 13.17 1.56 -4.43
N GLY A 127 12.24 1.27 -3.51
CA GLY A 127 12.53 0.78 -2.16
C GLY A 127 12.84 1.85 -1.12
N ALA A 128 12.99 3.13 -1.52
CA ALA A 128 13.33 4.22 -0.59
C ALA A 128 12.26 4.49 0.46
N GLN A 129 10.99 4.20 0.15
CA GLN A 129 9.88 4.33 1.08
C GLN A 129 9.94 3.33 2.23
N VAL A 130 10.63 2.20 2.08
CA VAL A 130 10.63 1.13 3.08
C VAL A 130 11.32 1.58 4.38
N PRO A 131 12.57 2.06 4.36
CA PRO A 131 13.22 2.57 5.58
C PRO A 131 12.52 3.81 6.14
N ILE A 132 11.93 4.66 5.30
CA ILE A 132 11.15 5.82 5.77
C ILE A 132 9.90 5.34 6.51
N GLY A 133 9.20 4.33 5.98
CA GLY A 133 8.07 3.69 6.64
C GLY A 133 8.43 3.03 7.96
N THR A 134 9.60 2.39 8.03
CA THR A 134 10.17 1.90 9.28
C THR A 134 10.40 3.03 10.29
N GLY A 135 10.91 4.18 9.82
CA GLY A 135 11.07 5.39 10.64
C GLY A 135 9.75 5.95 11.17
N LEU A 136 8.68 5.92 10.38
CA LEU A 136 7.34 6.30 10.84
C LEU A 136 6.82 5.34 11.93
N GLY A 137 7.05 4.03 11.78
CA GLY A 137 6.76 3.07 12.84
C GLY A 137 7.55 3.34 14.12
N PHE A 138 8.83 3.72 13.99
CA PHE A 138 9.63 4.17 15.13
C PHE A 138 9.00 5.39 15.80
N ALA A 139 8.56 6.39 15.02
CA ALA A 139 7.92 7.59 15.55
C ALA A 139 6.64 7.24 16.34
N HIS A 140 5.78 6.36 15.84
CA HIS A 140 4.60 5.90 16.57
C HIS A 140 4.95 5.23 17.90
N LYS A 141 5.94 4.33 17.87
CA LYS A 141 6.41 3.67 19.10
C LYS A 141 6.98 4.68 20.09
N TYR A 142 7.78 5.62 19.62
CA TYR A 142 8.41 6.66 20.43
C TYR A 142 7.38 7.58 21.09
N ASN A 143 6.34 7.97 20.34
CA ASN A 143 5.27 8.84 20.83
C ASN A 143 4.23 8.11 21.68
N GLY A 144 4.18 6.78 21.66
CA GLY A 144 3.16 5.99 22.37
C GLY A 144 1.74 6.23 21.86
N ASP A 145 1.58 6.67 20.62
CA ASP A 145 0.28 7.07 20.03
C ASP A 145 -0.57 5.89 19.55
N ARG A 146 -0.03 4.67 19.60
CA ARG A 146 -0.64 3.42 19.12
C ARG A 146 -0.88 3.37 17.60
N GLY A 147 -0.26 4.26 16.84
CA GLY A 147 -0.28 4.24 15.38
C GLY A 147 0.53 3.08 14.81
N VAL A 148 0.14 2.66 13.62
CA VAL A 148 0.85 1.68 12.81
C VAL A 148 1.18 2.30 11.46
N CYS A 149 2.41 2.10 11.00
CA CYS A 149 2.79 2.52 9.65
C CYS A 149 2.50 1.40 8.64
N MET A 150 1.65 1.68 7.66
CA MET A 150 1.42 0.84 6.49
C MET A 150 2.40 1.24 5.37
N THR A 151 3.38 0.37 5.12
CA THR A 151 4.50 0.61 4.20
C THR A 151 4.35 -0.26 2.96
N TYR A 152 3.98 0.34 1.83
CA TYR A 152 3.69 -0.36 0.58
C TYR A 152 4.89 -0.33 -0.38
N PHE A 153 5.13 -1.45 -1.04
CA PHE A 153 6.18 -1.57 -2.06
C PHE A 153 5.94 -2.76 -2.99
N GLY A 154 6.45 -2.68 -4.22
CA GLY A 154 6.31 -3.74 -5.21
C GLY A 154 7.28 -4.90 -5.02
N ASP A 155 7.06 -5.96 -5.80
CA ASP A 155 7.94 -7.13 -5.87
C ASP A 155 9.37 -6.77 -6.30
N GLY A 156 9.54 -5.86 -7.27
CA GLY A 156 10.86 -5.37 -7.68
C GLY A 156 11.60 -4.63 -6.56
N ALA A 157 10.87 -3.83 -5.77
CA ALA A 157 11.43 -3.08 -4.63
C ALA A 157 11.85 -4.00 -3.48
N SER A 158 11.23 -5.18 -3.37
CA SER A 158 11.53 -6.16 -2.31
C SER A 158 12.96 -6.69 -2.35
N ASN A 159 13.67 -6.50 -3.48
CA ASN A 159 15.05 -6.95 -3.66
C ASN A 159 16.10 -5.91 -3.24
N GLN A 160 15.70 -4.70 -2.82
CA GLN A 160 16.64 -3.66 -2.41
C GLN A 160 17.22 -3.96 -1.02
N GLY A 161 18.53 -3.72 -0.84
CA GLY A 161 19.23 -3.99 0.44
C GLY A 161 18.59 -3.28 1.63
N GLN A 162 18.18 -2.02 1.44
CA GLN A 162 17.49 -1.22 2.46
C GLN A 162 16.19 -1.86 2.99
N VAL A 163 15.54 -2.75 2.23
CA VAL A 163 14.36 -3.50 2.73
C VAL A 163 14.75 -4.48 3.83
N PHE A 164 15.86 -5.19 3.66
CA PHE A 164 16.35 -6.15 4.65
C PHE A 164 16.88 -5.44 5.89
N GLU A 165 17.57 -4.31 5.72
CA GLU A 165 17.98 -3.44 6.82
C GLU A 165 16.76 -2.96 7.63
N SER A 166 15.70 -2.55 6.93
CA SER A 166 14.43 -2.14 7.54
C SER A 166 13.74 -3.27 8.32
N PHE A 167 13.74 -4.49 7.79
CA PHE A 167 13.21 -5.67 8.49
C PHE A 167 13.99 -5.95 9.77
N ASN A 168 15.33 -5.94 9.71
CA ASN A 168 16.18 -6.14 10.89
C ASN A 168 15.86 -5.13 11.99
N MET A 169 15.81 -3.85 11.63
CA MET A 169 15.57 -2.76 12.59
C MET A 169 14.15 -2.81 13.17
N ALA A 170 13.15 -3.04 12.32
CA ALA A 170 11.77 -3.17 12.77
C ALA A 170 11.57 -4.35 13.73
N SER A 171 12.22 -5.49 13.46
CA SER A 171 12.16 -6.65 14.35
C SER A 171 12.89 -6.39 15.67
N LEU A 172 14.15 -5.93 15.61
CA LEU A 172 14.97 -5.62 16.77
C LEU A 172 14.26 -4.67 17.75
N TRP A 173 13.63 -3.65 17.21
CA TRP A 173 12.93 -2.63 18.01
C TRP A 173 11.44 -2.90 18.18
N LYS A 174 10.91 -4.03 17.70
CA LYS A 174 9.48 -4.36 17.76
C LYS A 174 8.60 -3.18 17.28
N LEU A 175 8.89 -2.64 16.12
CA LEU A 175 8.20 -1.46 15.60
C LEU A 175 6.80 -1.81 15.07
N PRO A 176 5.81 -0.92 15.25
CA PRO A 176 4.46 -1.07 14.69
C PRO A 176 4.46 -0.71 13.19
N VAL A 177 4.95 -1.63 12.35
CA VAL A 177 5.01 -1.46 10.89
C VAL A 177 4.40 -2.68 10.20
N ILE A 178 3.56 -2.45 9.19
CA ILE A 178 3.12 -3.48 8.26
C ILE A 178 3.82 -3.23 6.93
N TYR A 179 4.57 -4.22 6.46
CA TYR A 179 5.18 -4.22 5.14
C TYR A 179 4.23 -4.90 4.17
N ILE A 180 3.70 -4.14 3.21
CA ILE A 180 2.68 -4.59 2.27
C ILE A 180 3.34 -4.70 0.91
N ILE A 181 3.60 -5.94 0.51
CA ILE A 181 4.24 -6.26 -0.76
C ILE A 181 3.16 -6.45 -1.80
N GLU A 182 3.09 -5.53 -2.75
CA GLU A 182 2.17 -5.62 -3.87
C GLU A 182 2.84 -6.36 -5.04
N ASN A 183 2.54 -7.64 -5.15
CA ASN A 183 3.16 -8.53 -6.12
C ASN A 183 2.30 -8.65 -7.38
N ASN A 184 2.54 -7.76 -8.35
CA ASN A 184 1.97 -7.85 -9.69
C ASN A 184 2.82 -8.74 -10.64
N ARG A 185 3.80 -9.45 -10.07
CA ARG A 185 4.69 -10.43 -10.73
C ARG A 185 5.77 -9.84 -11.64
N TYR A 186 5.83 -8.51 -11.77
CA TYR A 186 6.76 -7.84 -12.69
C TYR A 186 7.33 -6.53 -12.13
N GLY A 187 8.67 -6.51 -11.98
CA GLY A 187 9.44 -5.28 -11.88
C GLY A 187 9.71 -4.70 -13.26
N MET A 188 8.84 -3.81 -13.74
CA MET A 188 8.88 -3.29 -15.11
C MET A 188 8.84 -4.45 -16.13
N GLY A 189 9.93 -4.76 -16.83
CA GLY A 189 10.02 -5.86 -17.78
C GLY A 189 10.52 -7.19 -17.19
N THR A 190 10.90 -7.23 -15.92
CA THR A 190 11.54 -8.37 -15.28
C THR A 190 10.55 -9.13 -14.41
N SER A 191 10.35 -10.41 -14.69
CA SER A 191 9.42 -11.24 -13.92
C SER A 191 10.04 -11.65 -12.58
N VAL A 192 9.21 -11.82 -11.55
CA VAL A 192 9.67 -12.27 -10.21
C VAL A 192 10.45 -13.58 -10.28
N LYS A 193 10.03 -14.51 -11.15
CA LYS A 193 10.74 -15.79 -11.38
C LYS A 193 12.17 -15.64 -11.89
N ARG A 194 12.50 -14.50 -12.52
CA ARG A 194 13.86 -14.18 -13.00
C ARG A 194 14.63 -13.28 -12.04
N ALA A 195 13.93 -12.60 -11.13
CA ALA A 195 14.49 -11.59 -10.24
C ALA A 195 14.66 -12.06 -8.79
N SER A 196 14.11 -13.21 -8.41
CA SER A 196 14.17 -13.69 -7.04
C SER A 196 14.35 -15.20 -6.93
N SER A 197 15.19 -15.62 -5.98
CA SER A 197 15.34 -17.01 -5.54
C SER A 197 14.15 -17.56 -4.74
N ASN A 198 13.32 -16.68 -4.16
CA ASN A 198 12.13 -17.06 -3.40
C ASN A 198 10.93 -16.24 -3.89
N HIS A 199 9.96 -16.95 -4.47
CA HIS A 199 8.76 -16.35 -5.04
C HIS A 199 7.72 -15.94 -3.98
N GLU A 200 7.80 -16.50 -2.77
CA GLU A 200 6.93 -16.15 -1.65
C GLU A 200 7.50 -14.95 -0.91
N LEU A 201 7.35 -13.75 -1.49
CA LEU A 201 7.99 -12.53 -0.98
C LEU A 201 7.65 -12.20 0.47
N PHE A 202 6.43 -12.56 0.92
CA PHE A 202 6.02 -12.37 2.32
C PHE A 202 6.88 -13.15 3.32
N SER A 203 7.48 -14.27 2.90
CA SER A 203 8.29 -15.14 3.76
C SER A 203 9.70 -14.59 4.00
N ARG A 204 10.13 -13.53 3.29
CA ARG A 204 11.46 -12.93 3.44
C ARG A 204 11.73 -12.33 4.82
N GLY A 205 10.67 -12.00 5.56
CA GLY A 205 10.76 -11.56 6.95
C GLY A 205 11.16 -12.68 7.93
N SER A 206 11.08 -13.95 7.54
CA SER A 206 11.29 -15.10 8.43
C SER A 206 12.68 -15.13 9.04
N ALA A 207 13.71 -14.69 8.29
CA ALA A 207 15.09 -14.59 8.80
C ALA A 207 15.22 -13.61 9.97
N PHE A 208 14.29 -12.66 10.09
CA PHE A 208 14.23 -11.67 11.17
C PHE A 208 13.11 -11.99 12.18
N GLY A 209 12.46 -13.15 12.07
CA GLY A 209 11.34 -13.53 12.93
C GLY A 209 10.04 -12.74 12.67
N ILE A 210 9.91 -12.08 11.52
CA ILE A 210 8.72 -11.31 11.17
C ILE A 210 7.67 -12.26 10.57
N PRO A 211 6.47 -12.37 11.16
CA PRO A 211 5.40 -13.17 10.59
C PRO A 211 4.90 -12.55 9.27
N GLY A 212 4.54 -13.41 8.32
CA GLY A 212 3.94 -12.96 7.08
C GLY A 212 2.87 -13.91 6.54
N SER A 213 2.01 -13.38 5.68
CA SER A 213 0.98 -14.18 4.98
C SER A 213 0.77 -13.71 3.55
N SER A 214 0.48 -14.67 2.66
CA SER A 214 -0.02 -14.39 1.31
C SER A 214 -1.51 -14.07 1.36
N VAL A 215 -1.95 -13.13 0.52
CA VAL A 215 -3.34 -12.68 0.40
C VAL A 215 -3.69 -12.57 -1.07
N ASP A 216 -4.90 -12.99 -1.45
CA ASP A 216 -5.46 -12.66 -2.76
C ASP A 216 -5.74 -11.15 -2.80
N GLY A 217 -4.85 -10.41 -3.47
CA GLY A 217 -4.92 -8.95 -3.57
C GLY A 217 -6.07 -8.46 -4.46
N MET A 218 -6.75 -9.38 -5.16
CA MET A 218 -7.93 -9.10 -5.99
C MET A 218 -9.25 -9.27 -5.23
N ASP A 219 -9.21 -9.81 -4.01
CA ASP A 219 -10.37 -9.95 -3.13
C ASP A 219 -10.29 -8.92 -1.98
N VAL A 220 -11.07 -7.85 -2.11
CA VAL A 220 -11.10 -6.74 -1.13
C VAL A 220 -11.48 -7.21 0.28
N LEU A 221 -12.29 -8.27 0.41
CA LEU A 221 -12.69 -8.80 1.72
C LEU A 221 -11.56 -9.62 2.35
N ALA A 222 -10.84 -10.40 1.55
CA ALA A 222 -9.64 -11.10 2.00
C ALA A 222 -8.54 -10.11 2.43
N VAL A 223 -8.32 -9.06 1.64
CA VAL A 223 -7.40 -7.97 1.99
C VAL A 223 -7.80 -7.31 3.30
N LYS A 224 -9.08 -6.97 3.47
CA LYS A 224 -9.59 -6.34 4.69
C LYS A 224 -9.39 -7.21 5.93
N GLU A 225 -9.68 -8.50 5.84
CA GLU A 225 -9.47 -9.45 6.95
C GLU A 225 -7.99 -9.57 7.31
N ALA A 226 -7.12 -9.72 6.31
CA ALA A 226 -5.68 -9.80 6.51
C ALA A 226 -5.10 -8.49 7.08
N GLY A 227 -5.57 -7.35 6.58
CA GLY A 227 -5.20 -6.02 7.05
C GLY A 227 -5.55 -5.81 8.51
N LYS A 228 -6.78 -6.18 8.93
CA LYS A 228 -7.21 -6.11 10.33
C LYS A 228 -6.29 -6.92 11.23
N LYS A 229 -6.02 -8.17 10.86
CA LYS A 229 -5.13 -9.07 11.61
C LYS A 229 -3.71 -8.49 11.74
N ALA A 230 -3.16 -7.94 10.67
CA ALA A 230 -1.82 -7.36 10.66
C ALA A 230 -1.74 -6.07 11.51
N LEU A 231 -2.75 -5.20 11.41
CA LEU A 231 -2.86 -3.98 12.23
C LEU A 231 -2.98 -4.33 13.71
N ASP A 232 -3.86 -5.26 14.08
CA ASP A 232 -4.03 -5.72 15.46
C ASP A 232 -2.71 -6.32 16.00
N TYR A 233 -2.00 -7.11 15.19
CA TYR A 233 -0.70 -7.67 15.56
C TYR A 233 0.34 -6.58 15.84
N ALA A 234 0.55 -5.66 14.90
CA ALA A 234 1.54 -4.59 15.02
C ALA A 234 1.19 -3.64 16.19
N ARG A 235 -0.08 -3.25 16.30
CA ARG A 235 -0.60 -2.38 17.36
C ARG A 235 -0.52 -3.02 18.76
N SER A 236 -0.52 -4.35 18.86
CA SER A 236 -0.31 -5.06 20.13
C SER A 236 1.13 -5.02 20.66
N GLY A 237 2.07 -4.42 19.91
CA GLY A 237 3.48 -4.30 20.30
C GLY A 237 4.30 -5.57 20.06
N LYS A 238 3.76 -6.53 19.30
CA LYS A 238 4.47 -7.76 18.90
C LYS A 238 5.53 -7.54 17.82
N GLY A 239 5.57 -6.33 17.25
CA GLY A 239 6.52 -5.95 16.21
C GLY A 239 5.89 -5.95 14.81
N PRO A 240 6.71 -6.00 13.76
CA PRO A 240 6.24 -5.82 12.39
C PRO A 240 5.46 -7.04 11.87
N TYR A 241 4.75 -6.86 10.76
CA TYR A 241 4.05 -7.91 10.02
C TYR A 241 4.27 -7.74 8.51
N ILE A 242 4.27 -8.82 7.73
CA ILE A 242 4.36 -8.76 6.26
C ILE A 242 3.09 -9.31 5.60
N LEU A 243 2.50 -8.55 4.69
CA LEU A 243 1.42 -9.00 3.82
C LEU A 243 1.92 -9.07 2.38
N GLY A 244 1.83 -10.25 1.76
CA GLY A 244 2.12 -10.43 0.34
C GLY A 244 0.83 -10.45 -0.49
N MET A 245 0.49 -9.33 -1.10
CA MET A 245 -0.72 -9.14 -1.91
C MET A 245 -0.45 -9.65 -3.33
N GLN A 246 -1.13 -10.71 -3.74
CA GLN A 246 -1.03 -11.23 -5.11
C GLN A 246 -2.04 -10.51 -6.01
N THR A 247 -1.55 -9.79 -7.02
CA THR A 247 -2.37 -8.99 -7.96
C THR A 247 -2.10 -9.39 -9.41
#